data_AF-A0A842NTM3-F1
#
_entry.id   AF-A0A842NTM3-F1
#
_cell.length_a   1.000
_cell.length_b   1.000
_cell.length_c   1.000
_cell.angle_alpha   90.00
_cell.angle_beta   90.00
_cell.angle_gamma   90.00
#
_symmetry.space_group_name_H-M   'P 1'
#
loop_
_entity.id
_entity.type
_entity.pdbx_description
1 polymer ?
#
loop_
_entity_poly.entity_id
_entity_poly.type
_entity_poly.pdbx_seq_one_letter_code
_entity_poly.pdbx_strand_id
1 'polypeptide(L)' 'MIDISTIPNNPGCYIYKDKKGIILYVGKAKNLKKRVNSYFKNKTNSLDAKTDCLVKQIDSVDFFV' A
#
# COMPACT_ATOMS: atom_id res chain seq x y z
N MET A 1 2.67 8.68 8.30
CA MET A 1 1.71 8.75 7.17
C MET A 1 2.53 8.55 5.91
N ILE A 2 2.23 7.53 5.10
CA ILE A 2 3.02 7.21 3.91
C ILE A 2 2.96 8.36 2.92
N ASP A 3 4.12 8.78 2.41
CA ASP A 3 4.19 9.78 1.36
C ASP A 3 3.92 9.17 -0.02
N ILE A 4 2.65 9.25 -0.44
CA ILE A 4 2.15 8.74 -1.73
C ILE A 4 2.71 9.54 -2.92
N SER A 5 3.23 10.75 -2.69
CA SER A 5 3.70 11.62 -3.76
C SER A 5 4.91 11.04 -4.50
N THR A 6 5.76 10.31 -3.78
CA THR A 6 6.98 9.64 -4.26
C THR A 6 6.71 8.39 -5.12
N ILE A 7 5.49 7.84 -5.08
CA ILE A 7 5.15 6.61 -5.78
C ILE A 7 4.87 6.90 -7.27
N PRO A 8 5.52 6.19 -8.21
CA PRO A 8 5.39 6.45 -9.64
C PRO A 8 4.04 6.00 -10.21
N ASN A 9 3.69 6.54 -11.37
CA ASN A 9 2.50 6.18 -12.14
C ASN A 9 2.73 5.01 -13.11
N ASN A 10 3.73 4.16 -12.84
CA ASN A 10 4.17 3.07 -13.70
C ASN A 10 3.65 1.71 -13.19
N PRO A 11 3.63 0.67 -14.04
CA PRO A 11 3.47 -0.70 -13.58
C PRO A 11 4.65 -1.11 -12.68
N GLY A 12 4.42 -2.06 -11.79
CA GLY A 12 5.46 -2.54 -10.88
C GLY A 12 4.92 -3.33 -9.70
N CYS A 13 5.80 -3.59 -8.74
CA CYS A 13 5.49 -4.26 -7.48
C CYS A 13 5.64 -3.29 -6.29
N TYR A 14 4.81 -3.47 -5.26
CA TYR A 14 4.89 -2.72 -4.00
C TYR A 14 4.94 -3.67 -2.81
N ILE A 15 5.61 -3.24 -1.75
CA ILE A 15 5.79 -3.99 -0.50
C ILE A 15 5.35 -3.11 0.65
N TYR A 16 4.41 -3.58 1.47
CA TYR A 16 4.07 -2.95 2.74
C TYR A 16 4.85 -3.58 3.87
N LYS A 17 5.35 -2.75 4.78
CA LYS A 17 6.09 -3.19 5.97
C LYS A 17 5.50 -2.59 7.23
N ASP A 18 5.70 -3.29 8.34
CA ASP A 18 5.40 -2.77 9.68
C ASP A 18 6.51 -1.83 10.18
N LYS A 19 6.32 -1.30 11.39
CA LYS A 19 7.28 -0.42 12.09
C LYS A 19 8.65 -1.06 12.35
N LYS A 20 8.73 -2.38 12.35
CA LYS A 20 9.98 -3.15 12.53
C LYS A 20 10.64 -3.48 11.18
N GLY A 21 10.06 -3.05 10.07
CA GLY A 21 10.51 -3.37 8.72
C GLY A 21 10.12 -4.78 8.25
N ILE A 22 9.24 -5.48 8.98
CA ILE A 22 8.75 -6.81 8.60
C ILE A 22 7.80 -6.65 7.42
N ILE A 23 8.00 -7.47 6.38
CA ILE A 23 7.14 -7.48 5.19
C ILE A 23 5.77 -8.05 5.58
N LEU A 24 4.73 -7.24 5.42
CA LEU A 24 3.34 -7.61 5.69
C LEU A 24 2.63 -8.10 4.43
N TYR A 25 2.93 -7.48 3.28
CA TYR A 25 2.22 -7.74 2.04
C TYR A 25 3.04 -7.33 0.83
N VAL A 26 2.95 -8.10 -0.25
CA VAL A 26 3.52 -7.77 -1.55
C VAL A 26 2.40 -7.81 -2.60
N GLY A 27 2.31 -6.77 -3.42
CA GLY A 27 1.33 -6.69 -4.49
C GLY A 27 1.95 -6.18 -5.79
N LYS A 28 1.28 -6.48 -6.91
CA LYS A 28 1.61 -5.92 -8.23
C LYS A 28 0.53 -4.96 -8.69
N ALA A 29 0.89 -3.98 -9.51
CA ALA A 29 -0.02 -3.00 -10.05
C ALA A 29 0.34 -2.63 -11.49
N LYS A 30 -0.68 -2.30 -12.30
CA LYS A 30 -0.47 -1.61 -13.59
C LYS A 30 -0.11 -0.13 -13.40
N ASN A 31 -0.51 0.44 -12.27
CA ASN A 31 -0.16 1.80 -11.84
C ASN A 31 0.00 1.79 -10.31
N LEU A 32 1.23 1.91 -9.85
CA LEU A 32 1.59 1.83 -8.43
C LEU A 32 0.89 2.91 -7.60
N LYS A 33 0.96 4.18 -8.01
CA LYS A 33 0.35 5.30 -7.28
C LYS A 33 -1.15 5.10 -7.06
N LYS A 34 -1.92 4.75 -8.10
CA LYS A 34 -3.36 4.48 -7.99
C LYS A 34 -3.65 3.29 -7.07
N ARG A 35 -2.88 2.22 -7.18
CA ARG A 35 -3.08 1.00 -6.37
C ARG A 35 -2.80 1.26 -4.90
N VAL A 36 -1.65 1.85 -4.56
CA VAL A 36 -1.29 2.14 -3.17
C VAL A 36 -2.30 3.13 -2.55
N ASN A 37 -2.65 4.19 -3.28
CA ASN A 37 -3.62 5.18 -2.82
C ASN A 37 -5.02 4.58 -2.54
N SER A 38 -5.41 3.50 -3.23
CA SER A 38 -6.71 2.86 -3.02
C SER A 38 -6.88 2.23 -1.62
N TYR A 39 -5.78 1.84 -0.96
CA TYR A 39 -5.80 1.32 0.40
C TYR A 39 -6.09 2.41 1.45
N PHE A 40 -5.77 3.67 1.14
CA PHE A 40 -5.85 4.78 2.10
C PHE A 40 -7.01 5.76 1.82
N LYS A 41 -7.61 5.71 0.61
CA LYS A 41 -8.69 6.62 0.20
C LYS A 41 -10.09 6.19 0.64
N ASN A 42 -10.33 4.90 0.91
CA ASN A 42 -11.68 4.39 1.14
C ASN A 42 -11.90 4.04 2.62
N LYS A 43 -12.38 5.01 3.41
CA LYS A 43 -12.99 4.73 4.72
C LYS A 43 -14.48 4.36 4.63
N THR A 44 -15.12 4.56 3.48
CA THR A 44 -16.59 4.54 3.33
C THR A 44 -17.17 3.30 2.65
N ASN A 45 -16.37 2.56 1.87
CA ASN A 45 -16.81 1.29 1.26
C ASN A 45 -15.96 0.15 1.82
N SER A 46 -16.60 -0.68 2.64
CA SER A 46 -16.17 -1.97 3.19
C SER A 46 -14.85 -2.51 2.61
N LEU A 47 -13.72 -2.00 3.11
CA LEU A 47 -12.49 -2.79 3.03
C LEU A 47 -12.76 -4.06 3.82
N ASP A 48 -12.57 -5.22 3.18
CA ASP A 48 -12.66 -6.50 3.88
C ASP A 48 -11.83 -6.43 5.17
N ALA A 49 -12.29 -7.04 6.26
CA ALA A 49 -11.66 -6.94 7.58
C ALA A 49 -10.14 -7.22 7.53
N LYS A 50 -9.69 -8.08 6.62
CA LYS A 50 -8.27 -8.35 6.39
C LYS A 50 -7.51 -7.13 5.87
N THR A 51 -8.10 -6.39 4.93
CA THR A 51 -7.47 -5.20 4.34
C THR A 51 -7.41 -4.07 5.35
N ASP A 52 -8.45 -3.87 6.16
CA ASP A 52 -8.42 -2.88 7.24
C ASP A 52 -7.37 -3.22 8.31
N CYS A 53 -7.28 -4.49 8.71
CA CYS A 53 -6.25 -4.97 9.64
C CYS A 53 -4.83 -4.76 9.08
N LEU A 54 -4.63 -5.06 7.78
CA LEU A 54 -3.37 -4.79 7.09
C LEU A 54 -3.04 -3.30 7.15
N VAL A 55 -3.94 -2.42 6.69
CA VAL A 55 -3.70 -0.96 6.60
C VAL A 55 -3.33 -0.35 7.95
N LYS A 56 -3.91 -0.84 9.06
CA LYS A 56 -3.57 -0.40 10.42
C LYS A 56 -2.13 -0.73 10.84
N GLN A 57 -1.52 -1.76 10.25
CA GLN A 57 -0.16 -2.19 10.58
C GLN A 57 0.91 -1.59 9.65
N ILE A 58 0.52 -1.07 8.49
CA ILE A 58 1.47 -0.50 7.52
C ILE A 58 2.13 0.74 8.11
N ASP A 59 3.46 0.75 8.11
CA ASP A 59 4.29 1.90 8.45
C ASP A 59 5.00 2.48 7.22
N SER A 60 5.52 1.61 6.35
CA SER A 60 6.23 2.02 5.12
C SER A 60 5.81 1.23 3.89
N VAL A 61 6.12 1.81 2.72
CA VAL A 61 5.93 1.18 1.41
C VAL A 61 7.20 1.28 0.59
N ASP A 62 7.65 0.14 0.06
CA ASP A 62 8.70 0.09 -0.97
C ASP A 62 8.05 -0.27 -2.32
N PHE A 63 8.74 0.05 -3.42
CA PHE A 63 8.28 -0.30 -4.75
C PHE A 63 9.42 -0.56 -5.73
N PHE A 64 9.11 -1.35 -6.75
CA PHE A 64 9.97 -1.67 -7.89
C PHE A 64 9.17 -1.39 -9.17
N VAL A 65 9.78 -0.69 -10.12
CA VAL A 65 9.19 -0.36 -11.43
C VAL A 65 9.80 -1.28 -12.49
#